data_AF-B4HFA5-F1
#
_entry.id   AF-B4HFA5-F1
#
_cell.length_a   1.000
_cell.length_b   1.000
_cell.length_c   1.000
_cell.angle_alpha   90.00
_cell.angle_beta   90.00
_cell.angle_gamma   90.00
#
_symmetry.space_group_name_H-M   'P 1'
#
loop_
_entity.id
_entity.type
_entity.pdbx_description
1 polymer ?
#
loop_
_entity_poly.entity_id
_entity_poly.type
_entity_poly.pdbx_seq_one_letter_code
_entity_poly.pdbx_strand_id
1 'polypeptide(L)'
;MEVKEVVVIVKWSGKEYPVDLTDQDTVEVLRHEIFRKTQVRPERQKLLNLKYKGKTAADNVKISALELKPNFKLMMVGSTEADIEDACSLPDNIGEVVDDFDDADEREESVEHSAVYLAKVQRRVRDYKIKELAPPREGKKLLVLDIDYTLFDHRSPAETGTELMRPYLHEFLASAYEDYDIVIWSATSMRWIEEKMRLLGVASNDNYKVMFYLDSTAMISVHVPERGVVDVKPLGVIWALYKQYNSSNTIMFDDIRRNFLMNPKSGLKIRPFRQAHLNRGTDTELLKLSDYLRKIAHHCPDFNSLNHRKWEHYHPKKNS
;
A
#
# COMPACT_ATOMS: atom_id res chain seq x y z
N MET A 1 -23.93 -15.83 -0.31
CA MET A 1 -23.72 -16.00 1.14
C MET A 1 -23.60 -14.61 1.75
N GLU A 2 -24.35 -14.33 2.80
CA GLU A 2 -24.32 -13.02 3.47
C GLU A 2 -23.08 -12.98 4.39
N VAL A 3 -22.13 -12.09 4.10
CA VAL A 3 -20.89 -11.92 4.87
C VAL A 3 -21.21 -11.03 6.07
N LYS A 4 -21.03 -11.53 7.30
CA LYS A 4 -21.34 -10.78 8.53
C LYS A 4 -20.11 -10.09 9.08
N GLU A 5 -20.27 -8.84 9.54
CA GLU A 5 -19.20 -8.11 10.22
C GLU A 5 -19.05 -8.60 11.67
N VAL A 6 -17.79 -8.74 12.12
CA VAL A 6 -17.43 -9.18 13.46
C VAL A 6 -16.39 -8.20 14.01
N VAL A 7 -16.53 -7.79 15.28
CA VAL A 7 -15.54 -6.95 15.95
C VAL A 7 -14.89 -7.74 17.07
N VAL A 8 -13.55 -7.84 17.04
CA VAL A 8 -12.75 -8.46 18.11
C VAL A 8 -12.00 -7.37 18.85
N ILE A 9 -12.21 -7.25 20.17
CA ILE A 9 -11.47 -6.29 20.99
C ILE A 9 -10.13 -6.91 21.37
N VAL A 10 -9.02 -6.30 20.94
CA VAL A 10 -7.66 -6.76 21.24
C VAL A 10 -7.04 -5.86 22.30
N LYS A 11 -6.60 -6.45 23.41
CA LYS A 11 -5.91 -5.76 24.50
C LYS A 11 -4.41 -5.98 24.40
N TRP A 12 -3.67 -4.90 24.17
CA TRP A 12 -2.22 -4.88 24.03
C TRP A 12 -1.65 -3.59 24.62
N SER A 13 -0.49 -3.69 25.30
CA SER A 13 0.21 -2.54 25.91
C SER A 13 -0.70 -1.59 26.71
N GLY A 14 -1.57 -2.17 27.55
CA GLY A 14 -2.50 -1.42 28.41
C GLY A 14 -3.69 -0.75 27.69
N LYS A 15 -3.79 -0.86 26.36
CA LYS A 15 -4.85 -0.26 25.53
C LYS A 15 -5.75 -1.32 24.91
N GLU A 16 -6.95 -0.92 24.51
CA GLU A 16 -7.91 -1.77 23.79
C GLU A 16 -8.07 -1.25 22.35
N TYR A 17 -7.98 -2.18 21.39
CA TYR A 17 -8.05 -1.93 19.96
C TYR A 17 -9.22 -2.72 19.38
N PRO A 18 -10.31 -2.07 18.92
CA PRO A 18 -11.33 -2.76 18.15
C PRO A 18 -10.78 -3.14 16.78
N VAL A 19 -10.86 -4.42 16.44
CA VAL A 19 -10.42 -4.99 15.16
C VAL A 19 -11.63 -5.49 14.40
N ASP A 20 -11.92 -4.82 13.28
CA ASP A 20 -13.08 -5.09 12.42
C ASP A 20 -12.76 -6.16 11.38
N LEU A 21 -13.51 -7.26 11.39
CA LEU A 21 -13.32 -8.47 10.60
C LEU A 21 -14.66 -8.93 9.98
N THR A 22 -14.63 -10.01 9.23
CA THR A 22 -15.80 -10.76 8.80
C THR A 22 -15.81 -12.14 9.45
N ASP A 23 -16.97 -12.78 9.52
CA ASP A 23 -17.06 -14.15 10.02
C ASP A 23 -16.29 -15.18 9.15
N GLN A 24 -16.03 -14.85 7.89
CA GLN A 24 -15.24 -15.66 6.95
C GLN A 24 -13.73 -15.45 7.05
N ASP A 25 -13.27 -14.39 7.72
CA ASP A 25 -11.85 -14.13 7.92
C ASP A 25 -11.22 -15.24 8.78
N THR A 26 -9.91 -15.42 8.62
CA THR A 26 -9.14 -16.39 9.40
C THR A 26 -8.37 -15.73 10.55
N VAL A 27 -7.79 -16.53 11.44
CA VAL A 27 -6.87 -16.05 12.48
C VAL A 27 -5.67 -15.33 11.85
N GLU A 28 -5.20 -15.76 10.68
CA GLU A 28 -4.16 -15.09 9.92
C GLU A 28 -4.55 -13.66 9.52
N VAL A 29 -5.79 -13.45 9.04
CA VAL A 29 -6.31 -12.11 8.72
C VAL A 29 -6.42 -11.26 9.99
N LEU A 30 -6.88 -11.84 11.10
CA LEU A 30 -6.91 -11.16 12.40
C LEU A 30 -5.52 -10.67 12.80
N ARG A 31 -4.46 -11.46 12.59
CA ARG A 31 -3.07 -11.02 12.88
C ARG A 31 -2.66 -9.82 12.04
N HIS A 32 -3.00 -9.81 10.75
CA HIS A 32 -2.67 -8.68 9.86
C HIS A 32 -3.46 -7.42 10.24
N GLU A 33 -4.73 -7.54 10.60
CA GLU A 33 -5.51 -6.39 11.08
C GLU A 33 -5.03 -5.90 12.46
N ILE A 34 -4.55 -6.79 13.33
CA ILE A 34 -3.85 -6.40 14.57
C ILE A 34 -2.57 -5.63 14.26
N PHE A 35 -1.75 -6.11 13.32
CA PHE A 35 -0.54 -5.43 12.89
C PHE A 35 -0.86 -4.02 12.40
N ARG A 36 -1.89 -3.86 11.58
CA ARG A 36 -2.31 -2.54 11.07
C ARG A 36 -2.71 -1.56 12.18
N LYS A 37 -3.29 -2.05 13.29
CA LYS A 37 -3.68 -1.22 14.46
C LYS A 37 -2.56 -0.98 15.48
N THR A 38 -1.62 -1.91 15.61
CA THR A 38 -0.63 -1.93 16.71
C THR A 38 0.82 -1.79 16.26
N GLN A 39 1.10 -1.98 14.97
CA GLN A 39 2.43 -2.07 14.35
C GLN A 39 3.29 -3.26 14.86
N VAL A 40 2.67 -4.23 15.56
CA VAL A 40 3.30 -5.50 15.96
C VAL A 40 3.13 -6.51 14.83
N ARG A 41 4.21 -6.98 14.21
CA ARG A 41 4.16 -7.90 13.06
C ARG A 41 3.48 -9.25 13.38
N PRO A 42 2.77 -9.90 12.44
CA PRO A 42 2.03 -11.15 12.69
C PRO A 42 2.79 -12.24 13.45
N GLU A 43 4.05 -12.47 13.10
CA GLU A 43 4.97 -13.44 13.70
C GLU A 43 5.43 -13.07 15.12
N ARG A 44 5.32 -11.79 15.49
CA ARG A 44 5.64 -11.26 16.82
C ARG A 44 4.44 -11.28 17.78
N GLN A 45 3.25 -11.62 17.28
CA GLN A 45 2.01 -11.60 18.07
C GLN A 45 1.77 -12.94 18.78
N LYS A 46 1.81 -12.92 20.11
CA LYS A 46 1.36 -14.03 20.95
C LYS A 46 -0.09 -13.79 21.39
N LEU A 47 -1.02 -14.53 20.77
CA LEU A 47 -2.45 -14.49 21.07
C LEU A 47 -2.77 -15.45 22.24
N LEU A 48 -2.95 -14.93 23.45
CA LEU A 48 -2.90 -15.74 24.68
C LEU A 48 -4.15 -16.58 24.92
N ASN A 49 -5.32 -16.02 24.65
CA ASN A 49 -6.62 -16.61 25.00
C ASN A 49 -7.49 -16.95 23.77
N LEU A 50 -6.89 -17.04 22.58
CA LEU A 50 -7.55 -17.49 21.36
C LEU A 50 -7.40 -19.00 21.18
N LYS A 51 -8.43 -19.77 21.52
CA LYS A 51 -8.39 -21.23 21.49
C LYS A 51 -9.39 -21.81 20.50
N TYR A 52 -9.00 -22.90 19.85
CA TYR A 52 -9.87 -23.76 19.04
C TYR A 52 -9.67 -25.22 19.46
N LYS A 53 -10.76 -25.91 19.83
CA LYS A 53 -10.73 -27.30 20.32
C LYS A 53 -9.69 -27.56 21.43
N GLY A 54 -9.60 -26.64 22.40
CA GLY A 54 -8.73 -26.75 23.57
C GLY A 54 -7.25 -26.40 23.35
N LYS A 55 -6.82 -26.10 22.12
CA LYS A 55 -5.46 -25.66 21.77
C LYS A 55 -5.46 -24.23 21.22
N THR A 56 -4.30 -23.61 21.09
CA THR A 56 -4.16 -22.31 20.40
C THR A 56 -4.71 -22.42 18.98
N ALA A 57 -5.56 -21.47 18.58
CA ALA A 57 -6.14 -21.46 17.24
C ALA A 57 -5.03 -21.29 16.18
N ALA A 58 -5.04 -22.15 15.16
CA ALA A 58 -4.12 -22.08 14.03
C ALA A 58 -4.57 -20.97 13.05
N ASP A 59 -3.62 -20.48 12.25
CA ASP A 59 -3.82 -19.32 11.37
C ASP A 59 -4.90 -19.55 10.30
N ASN A 60 -5.11 -20.80 9.86
CA ASN A 60 -6.13 -21.19 8.89
C ASN A 60 -7.56 -21.33 9.48
N VAL A 61 -7.73 -21.18 10.79
CA VAL A 61 -9.06 -21.31 11.44
C VAL A 61 -9.87 -20.06 11.18
N LYS A 62 -11.12 -20.21 10.72
CA LYS A 62 -12.07 -19.10 10.53
C LYS A 62 -12.55 -18.51 11.85
N ILE A 63 -12.78 -17.20 11.90
CA ILE A 63 -13.33 -16.50 13.06
C ILE A 63 -14.69 -17.08 13.45
N SER A 64 -15.55 -17.43 12.48
CA SER A 64 -16.84 -18.08 12.74
C SER A 64 -16.75 -19.39 13.51
N ALA A 65 -15.63 -20.12 13.41
CA ALA A 65 -15.42 -21.42 14.04
C ALA A 65 -14.88 -21.33 15.48
N LEU A 66 -14.51 -20.13 15.95
CA LEU A 66 -13.89 -19.93 17.26
C LEU A 66 -14.91 -19.80 18.40
N GLU A 67 -16.21 -19.70 18.09
CA GLU A 67 -17.31 -19.59 19.07
C GLU A 67 -17.00 -18.55 20.18
N LEU A 68 -16.51 -17.38 19.77
CA LEU A 68 -16.10 -16.33 20.70
C LEU A 68 -17.26 -15.89 21.59
N LYS A 69 -17.04 -15.87 22.91
CA LYS A 69 -18.05 -15.44 23.88
C LYS A 69 -18.45 -13.97 23.63
N PRO A 70 -19.69 -13.58 23.97
CA PRO A 70 -20.08 -12.17 24.04
C PRO A 70 -19.09 -11.39 24.92
N ASN A 71 -18.65 -10.21 24.46
CA ASN A 71 -17.64 -9.36 25.12
C ASN A 71 -16.26 -10.01 25.28
N PHE A 72 -15.91 -11.00 24.46
CA PHE A 72 -14.57 -11.57 24.45
C PHE A 72 -13.52 -10.50 24.11
N LYS A 73 -12.52 -10.36 25.00
CA LYS A 73 -11.34 -9.53 24.77
C LYS A 73 -10.13 -10.43 24.54
N LEU A 74 -9.51 -10.29 23.38
CA LEU A 74 -8.30 -11.01 22.99
C LEU A 74 -7.07 -10.35 23.63
N MET A 75 -6.36 -11.07 24.47
CA MET A 75 -5.09 -10.62 25.05
C MET A 75 -3.95 -10.94 24.08
N MET A 76 -3.22 -9.90 23.67
CA MET A 76 -2.06 -10.04 22.79
C MET A 76 -0.81 -9.50 23.48
N VAL A 77 0.30 -10.25 23.35
CA VAL A 77 1.65 -9.82 23.74
C VAL A 77 2.53 -9.82 22.50
N GLY A 78 3.28 -8.74 22.32
CA GLY A 78 4.25 -8.55 21.24
C GLY A 78 4.87 -7.16 21.34
N SER A 79 5.95 -6.94 20.60
CA SER A 79 6.67 -5.66 20.53
C SER A 79 6.64 -5.15 19.09
N THR A 80 6.61 -3.83 18.91
CA THR A 80 6.78 -3.23 17.58
C THR A 80 8.24 -3.26 17.19
N GLU A 81 8.56 -3.22 15.90
CA GLU A 81 9.97 -3.18 15.47
C GLU A 81 10.67 -1.90 15.96
N ALA A 82 9.95 -0.76 16.01
CA ALA A 82 10.46 0.48 16.57
C ALA A 82 10.86 0.35 18.07
N ASP A 83 10.03 -0.31 18.88
CA ASP A 83 10.37 -0.55 20.30
C ASP A 83 11.57 -1.50 20.47
N ILE A 84 11.78 -2.40 19.50
CA ILE A 84 12.93 -3.32 19.48
C ILE A 84 14.20 -2.56 19.08
N GLU A 85 14.10 -1.68 18.09
CA GLU A 85 15.18 -0.80 17.62
C GLU A 85 15.62 0.19 18.72
N ASP A 86 14.69 0.84 19.42
CA ASP A 86 14.99 1.77 20.52
C ASP A 86 15.72 1.07 21.69
N ALA A 87 15.47 -0.23 21.91
CA ALA A 87 16.12 -1.02 22.96
C ALA A 87 17.48 -1.60 22.56
N CYS A 88 17.82 -1.60 21.27
CA CYS A 88 19.05 -2.16 20.72
C CYS A 88 19.74 -1.12 19.82
N SER A 89 20.64 -0.33 20.39
CA SER A 89 21.38 0.71 19.66
C SER A 89 22.17 0.15 18.45
N LEU A 90 21.59 0.33 17.24
CA LEU A 90 22.06 0.25 15.83
C LEU A 90 22.75 -1.05 15.33
N PRO A 91 22.55 -1.45 14.05
CA PRO A 91 22.13 -0.61 12.90
C PRO A 91 20.80 -0.99 12.22
N ASP A 92 20.32 -0.02 11.43
CA ASP A 92 19.09 0.01 10.63
C ASP A 92 18.79 -1.28 9.87
N ASN A 93 17.89 -2.11 10.40
CA ASN A 93 17.36 -3.25 9.66
C ASN A 93 15.83 -3.36 9.75
N ILE A 94 15.15 -2.35 9.20
CA ILE A 94 13.83 -2.57 8.58
C ILE A 94 14.10 -3.56 7.45
N GLY A 95 13.95 -4.86 7.73
CA GLY A 95 14.39 -5.96 6.86
C GLY A 95 14.09 -5.74 5.39
N GLU A 96 14.90 -6.34 4.50
CA GLU A 96 14.66 -6.34 3.05
C GLU A 96 13.19 -6.67 2.77
N VAL A 97 12.37 -5.65 2.46
CA VAL A 97 10.99 -5.88 2.00
C VAL A 97 11.09 -6.18 0.50
N VAL A 98 11.81 -7.25 0.19
CA VAL A 98 11.75 -7.88 -1.12
C VAL A 98 10.64 -8.91 -1.02
N ASP A 99 9.67 -8.81 -1.93
CA ASP A 99 8.66 -9.86 -2.07
C ASP A 99 9.31 -11.06 -2.76
N ASP A 100 9.96 -11.93 -1.99
CA ASP A 100 10.64 -13.14 -2.48
C ASP A 100 9.68 -14.14 -3.14
N PHE A 101 8.36 -13.95 -2.95
CA PHE A 101 7.28 -14.71 -3.57
C PHE A 101 6.64 -13.97 -4.75
N ASP A 102 7.28 -12.97 -5.36
CA ASP A 102 6.78 -12.31 -6.57
C ASP A 102 6.78 -13.25 -7.78
N ASP A 103 5.77 -14.12 -7.90
CA ASP A 103 5.50 -14.87 -9.12
C ASP A 103 5.26 -13.89 -10.27
N ALA A 104 6.15 -13.94 -11.27
CA ALA A 104 6.02 -13.18 -12.50
C ALA A 104 4.95 -13.74 -13.45
N ASP A 105 4.39 -14.91 -13.12
CA ASP A 105 3.42 -15.63 -13.93
C ASP A 105 2.04 -14.95 -13.88
N GLU A 106 1.40 -14.86 -15.05
CA GLU A 106 0.05 -14.29 -15.27
C GLU A 106 -1.08 -15.08 -14.59
N ARG A 107 -0.79 -15.91 -13.58
CA ARG A 107 -1.81 -16.62 -12.78
C ARG A 107 -2.42 -15.66 -11.76
N GLU A 108 -3.03 -14.60 -12.27
CA GLU A 108 -3.90 -13.73 -11.49
C GLU A 108 -5.23 -14.46 -11.27
N GLU A 109 -5.26 -15.36 -10.30
CA GLU A 109 -6.53 -15.94 -9.86
C GLU A 109 -7.42 -14.84 -9.28
N SER A 110 -8.62 -14.71 -9.86
CA SER A 110 -9.60 -13.63 -9.74
C SER A 110 -10.22 -13.41 -8.34
N VAL A 111 -9.41 -13.21 -7.29
CA VAL A 111 -9.93 -12.77 -5.99
C VAL A 111 -10.42 -11.31 -6.02
N GLU A 112 -9.99 -10.52 -7.00
CA GLU A 112 -10.35 -9.10 -7.22
C GLU A 112 -11.85 -8.85 -7.45
N HIS A 113 -12.61 -9.88 -7.81
CA HIS A 113 -14.06 -9.79 -7.99
C HIS A 113 -14.84 -10.57 -6.91
N SER A 114 -14.15 -11.11 -5.92
CA SER A 114 -14.81 -11.85 -4.84
C SER A 114 -15.64 -10.92 -3.95
N ALA A 115 -16.78 -11.41 -3.48
CA ALA A 115 -17.64 -10.67 -2.55
C ALA A 115 -16.91 -10.29 -1.24
N VAL A 116 -15.96 -11.11 -0.80
CA VAL A 116 -15.14 -10.86 0.40
C VAL A 116 -14.23 -9.65 0.19
N TYR A 117 -13.54 -9.58 -0.95
CA TYR A 117 -12.72 -8.41 -1.29
C TYR A 117 -13.57 -7.14 -1.39
N LEU A 118 -14.68 -7.18 -2.12
CA LEU A 118 -15.55 -6.03 -2.30
C LEU A 118 -16.09 -5.53 -0.95
N ALA A 119 -16.47 -6.43 -0.04
CA ALA A 119 -16.90 -6.07 1.31
C ALA A 119 -15.78 -5.37 2.11
N LYS A 120 -14.54 -5.86 2.03
CA LYS A 120 -13.37 -5.22 2.68
C LYS A 120 -13.11 -3.80 2.13
N VAL A 121 -13.20 -3.63 0.81
CA VAL A 121 -13.09 -2.31 0.17
C VAL A 121 -14.21 -1.39 0.65
N GLN A 122 -15.47 -1.83 0.62
CA GLN A 122 -16.60 -1.01 1.07
C GLN A 122 -16.48 -0.59 2.54
N ARG A 123 -15.95 -1.46 3.41
CA ARG A 123 -15.65 -1.08 4.79
C ARG A 123 -14.62 0.04 4.86
N ARG A 124 -13.52 -0.05 4.11
CA ARG A 124 -12.52 1.04 4.06
C ARG A 124 -13.11 2.33 3.53
N VAL A 125 -13.94 2.26 2.48
CA VAL A 125 -14.66 3.42 1.92
C VAL A 125 -15.56 4.09 2.96
N ARG A 126 -16.26 3.30 3.79
CA ARG A 126 -17.14 3.81 4.84
C ARG A 126 -16.36 4.46 5.98
N ASP A 127 -15.29 3.80 6.43
CA ASP A 127 -14.68 4.08 7.73
C ASP A 127 -13.41 4.95 7.63
N TYR A 128 -12.61 4.80 6.57
CA TYR A 128 -11.39 5.60 6.35
C TYR A 128 -11.75 7.03 5.92
N LYS A 129 -11.13 8.03 6.56
CA LYS A 129 -11.39 9.44 6.28
C LYS A 129 -10.19 10.08 5.60
N ILE A 130 -10.32 10.30 4.29
CA ILE A 130 -9.30 10.98 3.50
C ILE A 130 -9.26 12.46 3.89
N LYS A 131 -8.06 12.95 4.23
CA LYS A 131 -7.79 14.37 4.41
C LYS A 131 -7.28 14.95 3.10
N GLU A 132 -8.15 15.65 2.38
CA GLU A 132 -7.80 16.34 1.15
C GLU A 132 -6.82 17.49 1.43
N LEU A 133 -5.70 17.52 0.69
CA LEU A 133 -4.67 18.56 0.74
C LEU A 133 -4.82 19.55 -0.43
N ALA A 134 -5.25 19.04 -1.59
CA ALA A 134 -5.60 19.81 -2.77
C ALA A 134 -6.79 19.14 -3.48
N PRO A 135 -7.68 19.91 -4.12
CA PRO A 135 -8.86 19.36 -4.77
C PRO A 135 -8.49 18.62 -6.06
N PRO A 136 -9.30 17.64 -6.47
CA PRO A 136 -9.17 17.04 -7.78
C PRO A 136 -9.43 18.08 -8.88
N ARG A 137 -8.76 17.92 -10.03
CA ARG A 137 -8.84 18.84 -11.17
C ARG A 137 -9.59 18.20 -12.33
N GLU A 138 -10.42 18.98 -13.00
CA GLU A 138 -11.22 18.52 -14.13
C GLU A 138 -10.36 17.94 -15.26
N GLY A 139 -10.77 16.78 -15.77
CA GLY A 139 -10.13 16.10 -16.91
C GLY A 139 -8.77 15.46 -16.63
N LYS A 140 -8.21 15.57 -15.42
CA LYS A 140 -6.93 14.95 -15.08
C LYS A 140 -7.06 13.45 -14.87
N LYS A 141 -5.96 12.74 -15.13
CA LYS A 141 -5.79 11.31 -14.81
C LYS A 141 -5.39 11.17 -13.34
N LEU A 142 -5.27 9.95 -12.82
CA LEU A 142 -4.81 9.69 -11.45
C LEU A 142 -3.48 8.94 -11.45
N LEU A 143 -2.50 9.50 -10.74
CA LEU A 143 -1.22 8.86 -10.44
C LEU A 143 -1.13 8.55 -8.95
N VAL A 144 -1.00 7.28 -8.60
CA VAL A 144 -0.77 6.84 -7.22
C VAL A 144 0.69 6.41 -7.07
N LEU A 145 1.40 6.95 -6.08
CA LEU A 145 2.82 6.67 -5.86
C LEU A 145 3.04 6.07 -4.49
N ASP A 146 3.76 4.96 -4.45
CA ASP A 146 4.46 4.53 -3.25
C ASP A 146 5.64 5.47 -2.90
N ILE A 147 6.24 5.31 -1.72
CA ILE A 147 7.34 6.16 -1.24
C ILE A 147 8.66 5.39 -1.19
N ASP A 148 8.72 4.32 -0.39
CA ASP A 148 9.96 3.63 -0.02
C ASP A 148 10.51 2.88 -1.24
N TYR A 149 11.76 3.15 -1.64
CA TYR A 149 12.36 2.64 -2.90
C TYR A 149 11.66 3.07 -4.21
N THR A 150 10.49 3.69 -4.14
CA THR A 150 9.84 4.31 -5.29
C THR A 150 10.38 5.73 -5.52
N LEU A 151 10.32 6.59 -4.51
CA LEU A 151 10.68 8.03 -4.60
C LEU A 151 11.98 8.38 -3.88
N PHE A 152 12.44 7.55 -2.95
CA PHE A 152 13.69 7.76 -2.23
C PHE A 152 14.24 6.46 -1.63
N ASP A 153 15.51 6.48 -1.24
CA ASP A 153 16.14 5.40 -0.49
C ASP A 153 15.88 5.57 1.01
N HIS A 154 15.02 4.72 1.55
CA HIS A 154 14.63 4.76 2.96
C HIS A 154 15.59 4.02 3.90
N ARG A 155 16.62 3.35 3.37
CA ARG A 155 17.49 2.43 4.12
C ARG A 155 18.91 2.94 4.28
N SER A 156 19.40 3.77 3.36
CA SER A 156 20.72 4.36 3.52
C SER A 156 20.73 5.42 4.63
N PRO A 157 21.78 5.48 5.46
CA PRO A 157 22.04 6.65 6.29
C PRO A 157 22.41 7.84 5.40
N ALA A 158 22.01 9.04 5.81
CA ALA A 158 22.37 10.29 5.16
C ALA A 158 22.21 11.47 6.13
N GLU A 159 22.95 12.55 5.87
CA GLU A 159 22.84 13.78 6.65
C GLU A 159 21.64 14.62 6.22
N THR A 160 21.22 14.49 4.96
CA THR A 160 20.13 15.28 4.38
C THR A 160 19.17 14.43 3.55
N GLY A 161 17.90 14.86 3.47
CA GLY A 161 16.88 14.21 2.63
C GLY A 161 17.25 14.21 1.14
N THR A 162 17.97 15.23 0.67
CA THR A 162 18.43 15.35 -0.71
C THR A 162 19.37 14.23 -1.12
N GLU A 163 20.17 13.71 -0.20
CA GLU A 163 21.10 12.62 -0.51
C GLU A 163 20.37 11.30 -0.79
N LEU A 164 19.20 11.11 -0.17
CA LEU A 164 18.35 9.92 -0.28
C LEU A 164 17.29 10.04 -1.38
N MET A 165 16.99 11.26 -1.81
CA MET A 165 15.99 11.53 -2.84
C MET A 165 16.34 10.83 -4.15
N ARG A 166 15.37 10.14 -4.76
CA ARG A 166 15.59 9.56 -6.08
C ARG A 166 15.83 10.67 -7.11
N PRO A 167 16.81 10.53 -8.02
CA PRO A 167 17.07 11.53 -9.04
C PRO A 167 15.82 11.92 -9.83
N TYR A 168 15.70 13.21 -10.14
CA TYR A 168 14.60 13.81 -10.90
C TYR A 168 13.22 13.79 -10.22
N LEU A 169 13.15 13.60 -8.90
CA LEU A 169 11.88 13.53 -8.17
C LEU A 169 10.95 14.72 -8.45
N HIS A 170 11.46 15.95 -8.31
CA HIS A 170 10.64 17.14 -8.45
C HIS A 170 10.24 17.41 -9.91
N GLU A 171 11.16 17.18 -10.84
CA GLU A 171 10.93 17.30 -12.28
C GLU A 171 9.89 16.27 -12.76
N PHE A 172 9.97 15.04 -12.24
CA PHE A 172 8.98 13.99 -12.48
C PHE A 172 7.61 14.38 -11.96
N LEU A 173 7.51 14.85 -10.70
CA LEU A 173 6.24 15.23 -10.10
C LEU A 173 5.61 16.45 -10.78
N ALA A 174 6.40 17.45 -11.16
CA ALA A 174 5.92 18.60 -11.93
C ALA A 174 5.39 18.17 -13.31
N SER A 175 6.15 17.33 -14.03
CA SER A 175 5.75 16.78 -15.33
C SER A 175 4.48 15.92 -15.23
N ALA A 176 4.38 15.07 -14.22
CA ALA A 176 3.19 14.27 -13.97
C ALA A 176 1.98 15.14 -13.60
N TYR A 177 2.18 16.19 -12.80
CA TYR A 177 1.09 17.04 -12.35
C TYR A 177 0.39 17.78 -13.49
N GLU A 178 1.05 17.98 -14.64
CA GLU A 178 0.41 18.54 -15.83
C GLU A 178 -0.79 17.70 -16.31
N ASP A 179 -0.70 16.37 -16.22
CA ASP A 179 -1.73 15.45 -16.75
C ASP A 179 -2.46 14.63 -15.67
N TYR A 180 -1.90 14.55 -14.45
CA TYR A 180 -2.35 13.68 -13.37
C TYR A 180 -2.56 14.43 -12.06
N ASP A 181 -3.65 14.15 -11.37
CA ASP A 181 -3.71 14.35 -9.93
C ASP A 181 -2.90 13.27 -9.22
N ILE A 182 -2.19 13.66 -8.17
CA ILE A 182 -1.18 12.84 -7.53
C ILE A 182 -1.66 12.44 -6.14
N VAL A 183 -1.60 11.15 -5.83
CA VAL A 183 -1.86 10.57 -4.51
C VAL A 183 -0.62 9.83 -4.04
N ILE A 184 -0.25 10.00 -2.78
CA ILE A 184 0.81 9.21 -2.15
C ILE A 184 0.16 8.10 -1.33
N TRP A 185 0.58 6.85 -1.52
CA TRP A 185 0.10 5.72 -0.73
C TRP A 185 1.27 4.87 -0.23
N SER A 186 1.58 4.98 1.07
CA SER A 186 2.62 4.18 1.73
C SER A 186 2.03 3.14 2.67
N ALA A 187 2.70 1.99 2.80
CA ALA A 187 2.37 0.94 3.75
C ALA A 187 2.84 1.25 5.19
N THR A 188 3.09 2.53 5.51
CA THR A 188 3.52 3.01 6.83
C THR A 188 2.41 3.78 7.53
N SER A 189 2.69 4.48 8.64
CA SER A 189 1.73 5.36 9.32
C SER A 189 1.66 6.74 8.66
N MET A 190 0.52 7.44 8.75
CA MET A 190 0.41 8.83 8.26
C MET A 190 1.52 9.77 8.78
N ARG A 191 1.94 9.63 10.05
CA ARG A 191 3.05 10.42 10.62
C ARG A 191 4.34 10.26 9.80
N TRP A 192 4.69 9.03 9.45
CA TRP A 192 5.87 8.72 8.66
C TRP A 192 5.76 9.33 7.25
N ILE A 193 4.58 9.26 6.63
CA ILE A 193 4.33 9.89 5.32
C ILE A 193 4.56 11.40 5.40
N GLU A 194 3.94 12.09 6.35
CA GLU A 194 4.07 13.54 6.50
C GLU A 194 5.53 13.96 6.75
N GLU A 195 6.28 13.19 7.54
CA GLU A 195 7.69 13.42 7.80
C GLU A 195 8.54 13.25 6.55
N LYS A 196 8.37 12.17 5.79
CA LYS A 196 9.13 11.92 4.55
C LYS A 196 8.76 12.92 3.45
N MET A 197 7.49 13.27 3.30
CA MET A 197 7.06 14.29 2.32
C MET A 197 7.65 15.67 2.65
N ARG A 198 7.83 16.00 3.93
CA ARG A 198 8.55 17.23 4.33
C ARG A 198 10.05 17.12 4.05
N LEU A 199 10.68 16.02 4.45
CA LEU A 199 12.11 15.77 4.26
C LEU A 199 12.53 15.86 2.79
N LEU A 200 11.70 15.32 1.89
CA LEU A 200 11.94 15.30 0.44
C LEU A 200 11.46 16.57 -0.27
N GLY A 201 10.94 17.58 0.44
CA GLY A 201 10.43 18.82 -0.18
C GLY A 201 9.17 18.64 -1.04
N VAL A 202 8.44 17.53 -0.87
CA VAL A 202 7.22 17.21 -1.63
C VAL A 202 5.98 17.83 -0.99
N ALA A 203 5.96 17.98 0.34
CA ALA A 203 4.81 18.48 1.09
C ALA A 203 4.38 19.90 0.68
N SER A 204 5.36 20.76 0.36
CA SER A 204 5.14 22.15 -0.05
C SER A 204 6.06 22.48 -1.23
N ASN A 205 5.53 22.34 -2.44
CA ASN A 205 6.23 22.69 -3.67
C ASN A 205 5.37 23.64 -4.50
N ASP A 206 5.99 24.63 -5.17
CA ASP A 206 5.26 25.61 -5.97
C ASP A 206 4.83 25.07 -7.34
N ASN A 207 5.50 24.02 -7.83
CA ASN A 207 5.29 23.50 -9.19
C ASN A 207 4.20 22.42 -9.28
N TYR A 208 3.78 21.83 -8.16
CA TYR A 208 2.77 20.77 -8.15
C TYR A 208 2.09 20.67 -6.79
N LYS A 209 0.96 19.94 -6.74
CA LYS A 209 0.26 19.63 -5.50
C LYS A 209 -0.07 18.15 -5.42
N VAL A 210 0.05 17.58 -4.22
CA VAL A 210 -0.48 16.25 -3.91
C VAL A 210 -1.92 16.41 -3.43
N MET A 211 -2.83 15.57 -3.96
CA MET A 211 -4.25 15.60 -3.66
C MET A 211 -4.53 15.14 -2.23
N PHE A 212 -3.98 14.00 -1.83
CA PHE A 212 -4.01 13.49 -0.44
C PHE A 212 -3.00 12.36 -0.24
N TYR A 213 -2.84 11.95 1.01
CA TYR A 213 -2.05 10.80 1.43
C TYR A 213 -2.95 9.64 1.88
N LEU A 214 -2.52 8.42 1.62
CA LEU A 214 -3.08 7.19 2.15
C LEU A 214 -1.99 6.40 2.86
N ASP A 215 -2.34 5.82 4.01
CA ASP A 215 -1.41 5.07 4.84
C ASP A 215 -1.79 3.58 4.90
N SER A 216 -1.05 2.81 5.71
CA SER A 216 -1.32 1.39 5.96
C SER A 216 -2.74 1.10 6.43
N THR A 217 -3.44 2.07 7.04
CA THR A 217 -4.79 1.84 7.56
C THR A 217 -5.86 1.90 6.45
N ALA A 218 -5.53 2.45 5.27
CA ALA A 218 -6.36 2.34 4.06
C ALA A 218 -6.18 1.00 3.32
N MET A 219 -5.12 0.25 3.62
CA MET A 219 -4.87 -1.07 3.03
C MET A 219 -5.84 -2.14 3.58
N ILE A 220 -5.94 -3.26 2.88
CA ILE A 220 -6.73 -4.42 3.31
C ILE A 220 -5.87 -5.69 3.28
N SER A 221 -6.25 -6.65 4.12
CA SER A 221 -5.67 -8.00 4.12
C SER A 221 -6.59 -8.96 3.38
N VAL A 222 -6.06 -9.66 2.37
CA VAL A 222 -6.78 -10.61 1.53
C VAL A 222 -6.06 -11.96 1.52
N HIS A 223 -6.83 -13.05 1.57
CA HIS A 223 -6.27 -14.38 1.41
C HIS A 223 -6.14 -14.70 -0.08
N VAL A 224 -4.93 -15.01 -0.52
CA VAL A 224 -4.62 -15.43 -1.89
C VAL A 224 -4.31 -16.92 -1.86
N PRO A 225 -4.98 -17.75 -2.67
CA PRO A 225 -4.62 -19.16 -2.82
C PRO A 225 -3.11 -19.31 -3.06
N GLU A 226 -2.47 -20.30 -2.44
CA GLU A 226 -1.03 -20.58 -2.53
C GLU A 226 -0.08 -19.58 -1.83
N ARG A 227 -0.45 -18.30 -1.65
CA ARG A 227 0.38 -17.28 -0.94
C ARG A 227 -0.02 -16.99 0.51
N GLY A 228 -1.21 -17.41 0.95
CA GLY A 228 -1.71 -17.05 2.29
C GLY A 228 -2.28 -15.63 2.34
N VAL A 229 -2.26 -15.00 3.51
CA VAL A 229 -2.77 -13.63 3.66
C VAL A 229 -1.72 -12.62 3.25
N VAL A 230 -2.13 -11.69 2.37
CA VAL A 230 -1.30 -10.59 1.91
C VAL A 230 -2.00 -9.24 2.12
N ASP A 231 -1.22 -8.22 2.40
CA ASP A 231 -1.67 -6.84 2.46
C ASP A 231 -1.50 -6.15 1.11
N VAL A 232 -2.54 -5.42 0.69
CA VAL A 232 -2.63 -4.77 -0.62
C VAL A 232 -3.15 -3.33 -0.49
N LYS A 233 -2.87 -2.49 -1.49
CA LYS A 233 -3.32 -1.10 -1.66
C LYS A 233 -4.47 -1.06 -2.68
N PRO A 234 -5.74 -1.28 -2.25
CA PRO A 234 -6.87 -1.42 -3.16
C PRO A 234 -7.28 -0.07 -3.78
N LEU A 235 -6.95 0.16 -5.06
CA LEU A 235 -7.37 1.37 -5.79
C LEU A 235 -8.90 1.57 -5.81
N GLY A 236 -9.65 0.47 -5.65
CA GLY A 236 -11.10 0.50 -5.45
C GLY A 236 -11.57 1.40 -4.30
N VAL A 237 -10.75 1.65 -3.27
CA VAL A 237 -11.07 2.63 -2.21
C VAL A 237 -11.10 4.05 -2.78
N ILE A 238 -10.11 4.42 -3.59
CA ILE A 238 -10.06 5.74 -4.24
C ILE A 238 -11.19 5.86 -5.26
N TRP A 239 -11.35 4.88 -6.15
CA TRP A 239 -12.40 4.90 -7.19
C TRP A 239 -13.82 4.92 -6.62
N ALA A 240 -14.01 4.37 -5.41
CA ALA A 240 -15.29 4.44 -4.74
C ALA A 240 -15.61 5.85 -4.19
N LEU A 241 -14.59 6.59 -3.73
CA LEU A 241 -14.75 7.92 -3.13
C LEU A 241 -14.66 9.05 -4.18
N TYR A 242 -13.82 8.89 -5.20
CA TYR A 242 -13.56 9.87 -6.26
C TYR A 242 -13.93 9.28 -7.63
N LYS A 243 -15.20 9.42 -8.01
CA LYS A 243 -15.80 8.72 -9.17
C LYS A 243 -15.24 9.14 -10.54
N GLN A 244 -14.57 10.29 -10.62
CA GLN A 244 -13.86 10.71 -11.83
C GLN A 244 -12.64 9.83 -12.17
N TYR A 245 -12.19 9.00 -11.22
CA TYR A 245 -11.10 8.05 -11.41
C TYR A 245 -11.61 6.61 -11.41
N ASN A 246 -11.06 5.80 -12.30
CA ASN A 246 -11.26 4.35 -12.40
C ASN A 246 -10.04 3.73 -13.11
N SER A 247 -10.08 2.42 -13.41
CA SER A 247 -8.93 1.73 -14.01
C SER A 247 -8.53 2.27 -15.39
N SER A 248 -9.44 2.92 -16.14
CA SER A 248 -9.13 3.47 -17.48
C SER A 248 -8.26 4.72 -17.45
N ASN A 249 -8.15 5.39 -16.31
CA ASN A 249 -7.41 6.64 -16.17
C ASN A 249 -6.54 6.72 -14.90
N THR A 250 -6.30 5.58 -14.25
CA THR A 250 -5.48 5.47 -13.04
C THR A 250 -4.27 4.59 -13.29
N ILE A 251 -3.10 5.05 -12.85
CA ILE A 251 -1.88 4.24 -12.81
C ILE A 251 -1.19 4.38 -11.44
N MET A 252 -0.64 3.28 -10.94
CA MET A 252 0.05 3.20 -9.67
C MET A 252 1.50 2.75 -9.85
N PHE A 253 2.47 3.47 -9.27
CA PHE A 253 3.86 3.05 -9.22
C PHE A 253 4.22 2.56 -7.82
N ASP A 254 4.74 1.34 -7.76
CA ASP A 254 5.14 0.66 -6.53
C ASP A 254 6.23 -0.35 -6.88
N ASP A 255 7.30 -0.45 -6.10
CA ASP A 255 8.36 -1.43 -6.37
C ASP A 255 7.93 -2.85 -5.95
N ILE A 256 6.92 -2.96 -5.09
CA ILE A 256 6.34 -4.22 -4.62
C ILE A 256 5.05 -4.52 -5.41
N ARG A 257 5.14 -5.49 -6.33
CA ARG A 257 4.00 -5.88 -7.19
C ARG A 257 2.75 -6.29 -6.40
N ARG A 258 2.93 -7.00 -5.28
CA ARG A 258 1.84 -7.45 -4.41
C ARG A 258 0.92 -6.31 -3.96
N ASN A 259 1.43 -5.08 -3.81
CA ASN A 259 0.62 -3.95 -3.35
C ASN A 259 -0.56 -3.65 -4.30
N PHE A 260 -0.44 -3.93 -5.60
CA PHE A 260 -1.52 -3.75 -6.57
C PHE A 260 -2.12 -5.07 -7.08
N LEU A 261 -2.00 -6.16 -6.32
CA LEU A 261 -2.52 -7.48 -6.68
C LEU A 261 -4.04 -7.51 -6.95
N MET A 262 -4.80 -6.61 -6.32
CA MET A 262 -6.26 -6.50 -6.51
C MET A 262 -6.68 -5.49 -7.58
N ASN A 263 -5.70 -4.92 -8.29
CA ASN A 263 -5.89 -4.03 -9.43
C ASN A 263 -4.64 -4.10 -10.34
N PRO A 264 -4.28 -5.31 -10.82
CA PRO A 264 -2.97 -5.57 -11.41
C PRO A 264 -2.72 -4.81 -12.71
N LYS A 265 -3.77 -4.61 -13.52
CA LYS A 265 -3.70 -3.86 -14.78
C LYS A 265 -3.44 -2.36 -14.58
N SER A 266 -3.65 -1.83 -13.38
CA SER A 266 -3.40 -0.42 -13.05
C SER A 266 -2.05 -0.20 -12.34
N GLY A 267 -1.26 -1.25 -12.12
CA GLY A 267 0.05 -1.16 -11.48
C GLY A 267 1.22 -1.25 -12.45
N LEU A 268 2.24 -0.44 -12.22
CA LEU A 268 3.55 -0.53 -12.86
C LEU A 268 4.59 -0.79 -11.76
N LYS A 269 5.27 -1.96 -11.85
CA LYS A 269 6.37 -2.29 -10.95
C LYS A 269 7.60 -1.47 -11.32
N ILE A 270 7.88 -0.41 -10.58
CA ILE A 270 9.06 0.43 -10.79
C ILE A 270 10.31 -0.31 -10.29
N ARG A 271 11.49 -0.02 -10.87
CA ARG A 271 12.74 -0.54 -10.30
C ARG A 271 13.01 0.13 -8.95
N PRO A 272 13.37 -0.62 -7.89
CA PRO A 272 13.63 -0.05 -6.58
C PRO A 272 14.90 0.82 -6.59
N PHE A 273 14.83 2.01 -6.01
CA PHE A 273 15.97 2.90 -5.84
C PHE A 273 16.65 2.63 -4.50
N ARG A 274 17.77 1.88 -4.55
CA ARG A 274 18.53 1.45 -3.37
C ARG A 274 19.91 2.08 -3.35
N GLN A 275 20.51 2.17 -2.16
CA GLN A 275 21.90 2.61 -1.97
C GLN A 275 22.17 3.92 -2.72
N ALA A 276 21.43 4.97 -2.36
CA ALA A 276 21.45 6.26 -3.08
C ALA A 276 22.87 6.80 -3.27
N HIS A 277 23.75 6.63 -2.28
CA HIS A 277 25.16 7.03 -2.36
C HIS A 277 25.95 6.39 -3.52
N LEU A 278 25.55 5.21 -4.01
CA LEU A 278 26.15 4.54 -5.17
C LEU A 278 25.39 4.82 -6.48
N ASN A 279 24.05 4.87 -6.41
CA ASN A 279 23.19 4.81 -7.60
C ASN A 279 22.59 6.17 -8.03
N ARG A 280 22.68 7.22 -7.20
CA ARG A 280 22.10 8.54 -7.51
C ARG A 280 22.66 9.17 -8.79
N GLY A 281 23.89 8.84 -9.17
CA GLY A 281 24.51 9.34 -10.42
C GLY A 281 24.03 8.63 -11.70
N THR A 282 23.34 7.49 -11.58
CA THR A 282 22.98 6.63 -12.73
C THR A 282 21.48 6.36 -12.85
N ASP A 283 20.71 6.46 -11.75
CA ASP A 283 19.25 6.28 -11.80
C ASP A 283 18.59 7.41 -12.61
N THR A 284 17.81 7.01 -13.61
CA THR A 284 17.05 7.88 -14.51
C THR A 284 15.62 7.37 -14.69
N GLU A 285 15.14 6.49 -13.80
CA GLU A 285 13.83 5.84 -13.96
C GLU A 285 12.69 6.85 -13.92
N LEU A 286 12.70 7.79 -12.97
CA LEU A 286 11.66 8.82 -12.88
C LEU A 286 11.63 9.72 -14.12
N LEU A 287 12.80 10.02 -14.71
CA LEU A 287 12.88 10.77 -15.96
C LEU A 287 12.18 10.02 -17.10
N LYS A 288 12.48 8.73 -17.29
CA LYS A 288 11.85 7.89 -18.33
C LYS A 288 10.35 7.69 -18.06
N LEU A 289 9.96 7.55 -16.80
CA LEU A 289 8.56 7.38 -16.41
C LEU A 289 7.76 8.66 -16.61
N SER A 290 8.37 9.85 -16.47
CA SER A 290 7.72 11.12 -16.82
C SER A 290 7.32 11.15 -18.30
N ASP A 291 8.20 10.67 -19.18
CA ASP A 291 7.92 10.54 -20.61
C ASP A 291 6.83 9.51 -20.90
N TYR A 292 6.83 8.39 -20.17
CA TYR A 292 5.80 7.37 -20.30
C TYR A 292 4.42 7.90 -19.89
N LEU A 293 4.31 8.53 -18.72
CA LEU A 293 3.07 9.11 -18.20
C LEU A 293 2.49 10.15 -19.17
N ARG A 294 3.32 11.05 -19.69
CA ARG A 294 2.91 12.05 -20.69
C ARG A 294 2.37 11.38 -21.95
N LYS A 295 3.08 10.39 -22.49
CA LYS A 295 2.65 9.65 -23.69
C LYS A 295 1.30 8.96 -23.50
N ILE A 296 1.11 8.23 -22.40
CA ILE A 296 -0.16 7.51 -22.18
C ILE A 296 -1.30 8.49 -21.88
N ALA A 297 -1.05 9.61 -21.19
CA ALA A 297 -2.08 10.62 -20.95
C ALA A 297 -2.65 11.19 -22.25
N HIS A 298 -1.78 11.47 -23.24
CA HIS A 298 -2.16 12.12 -24.50
C HIS A 298 -2.61 11.15 -25.59
N HIS A 299 -2.11 9.90 -25.58
CA HIS A 299 -2.35 8.94 -26.65
C HIS A 299 -3.16 7.70 -26.25
N CYS A 300 -3.45 7.51 -24.96
CA CYS A 300 -4.21 6.36 -24.47
C CYS A 300 -5.47 6.83 -23.72
N PRO A 301 -6.66 6.75 -24.36
CA PRO A 301 -7.90 7.13 -23.69
C PRO A 301 -8.31 6.16 -22.57
N ASP A 302 -7.89 4.89 -22.66
CA ASP A 302 -8.20 3.82 -21.70
C ASP A 302 -6.95 3.00 -21.37
N PHE A 303 -6.43 3.18 -20.15
CA PHE A 303 -5.23 2.50 -19.65
C PHE A 303 -5.39 0.99 -19.52
N ASN A 304 -6.61 0.45 -19.49
CA ASN A 304 -6.82 -1.01 -19.48
C ASN A 304 -6.30 -1.71 -20.75
N SER A 305 -6.06 -0.94 -21.82
CA SER A 305 -5.45 -1.41 -23.08
C SER A 305 -3.92 -1.51 -23.02
N LEU A 306 -3.29 -0.95 -21.99
CA LEU A 306 -1.85 -0.94 -21.83
C LEU A 306 -1.33 -2.24 -21.21
N ASN A 307 -0.07 -2.55 -21.50
CA ASN A 307 0.72 -3.49 -20.73
C ASN A 307 1.86 -2.72 -20.07
N HIS A 308 1.70 -2.37 -18.80
CA HIS A 308 2.68 -1.58 -18.04
C HIS A 308 4.02 -2.31 -17.86
N ARG A 309 4.10 -3.63 -18.03
CA ARG A 309 5.40 -4.35 -18.04
C ARG A 309 6.27 -3.99 -19.25
N LYS A 310 5.66 -3.44 -20.31
CA LYS A 310 6.33 -3.03 -21.56
C LYS A 310 6.41 -1.51 -21.72
N TRP A 311 6.32 -0.77 -20.63
CA TRP A 311 6.25 0.70 -20.64
C TRP A 311 7.44 1.36 -21.36
N GLU A 312 8.65 0.81 -21.23
CA GLU A 312 9.87 1.30 -21.90
C GLU A 312 9.78 1.26 -23.43
N HIS A 313 8.89 0.41 -23.97
CA HIS A 313 8.69 0.18 -25.40
C HIS A 313 7.39 0.80 -25.92
N TYR A 314 6.73 1.63 -25.11
CA TYR A 314 5.50 2.30 -25.53
C TYR A 314 5.83 3.49 -26.44
N HIS A 315 5.61 3.29 -27.74
CA HIS A 315 5.74 4.30 -28.78
C HIS A 315 4.38 4.46 -29.48
N PRO A 316 3.53 5.42 -29.06
CA PRO A 316 2.26 5.66 -29.73
C PRO A 316 2.54 6.07 -31.18
N LYS A 317 1.69 5.61 -32.11
CA LYS A 317 1.78 6.05 -33.50
C LYS A 317 1.59 7.57 -33.52
N LYS A 318 2.49 8.30 -34.17
CA LYS A 318 2.27 9.72 -34.46
C LYS A 318 0.96 9.81 -35.22
N ASN A 319 0.00 10.58 -34.73
CA ASN A 319 -1.18 10.92 -35.51
C ASN A 319 -0.68 11.62 -36.77
N SER A 320 -0.92 11.00 -37.93
CA SER A 320 -0.61 11.54 -39.26
C SER A 320 -1.35 12.84 -39.53
#